data_AF-A0A437KVQ5-F1
#
_entry.id   AF-A0A437KVQ5-F1
#
_cell.length_a   1.000
_cell.length_b   1.000
_cell.length_c   1.000
_cell.angle_alpha   90.00
_cell.angle_beta   90.00
_cell.angle_gamma   90.00
#
_symmetry.space_group_name_H-M   'P 1'
#
loop_
_entity.id
_entity.type
_entity.pdbx_description
1 polymer ?
#
loop_
_entity_poly.entity_id
_entity_poly.type
_entity_poly.pdbx_seq_one_letter_code
_entity_poly.pdbx_strand_id
1 'polypeptide(L)'
;MKKSIFYVYIILIYTIQFFLTSCDTNDDNTEIPKSYFSFTYNGKQYDLGEFNNGTGGVVGPEHPWIALDNFIWINRPDIFGGVILFKDTNCTFFSPVHNNLDQLFQCQLTLNGIPIDPVSVYFYKSGNQTYTSKIYSTYKVFDFFTGKWYEQTIFDINGTFDLELINSENKIIRITNGKYNIKRGGG
;
A
#
# COMPACT_ATOMS: atom_id res chain seq x y z
N MET A 1 -55.42 -14.79 -36.73
CA MET A 1 -54.43 -15.01 -35.65
C MET A 1 -53.04 -15.47 -36.16
N LYS A 2 -52.50 -14.90 -37.25
CA LYS A 2 -51.13 -15.23 -37.74
C LYS A 2 -50.18 -14.03 -37.88
N LYS A 3 -50.65 -12.80 -37.69
CA LYS A 3 -49.83 -11.57 -37.85
C LYS A 3 -49.12 -11.11 -36.58
N SER A 4 -49.59 -11.49 -35.39
CA SER A 4 -49.01 -11.03 -34.11
C SER A 4 -47.72 -11.77 -33.72
N ILE A 5 -47.47 -12.97 -34.24
CA ILE A 5 -46.27 -13.76 -33.91
C ILE A 5 -45.03 -13.22 -34.66
N PHE A 6 -45.23 -12.60 -35.83
CA PHE A 6 -44.14 -12.08 -36.65
C PHE A 6 -43.48 -10.82 -36.07
N TYR A 7 -44.26 -9.98 -35.37
CA TYR A 7 -43.75 -8.74 -34.75
C TYR A 7 -42.92 -8.99 -33.49
N VAL A 8 -43.24 -10.06 -32.72
CA VAL A 8 -42.49 -10.41 -31.50
C VAL A 8 -41.07 -10.89 -31.83
N TYR A 9 -40.90 -11.60 -32.95
CA TYR A 9 -39.59 -12.07 -33.38
C TYR A 9 -38.66 -10.96 -33.89
N ILE A 10 -39.20 -9.91 -34.53
CA ILE A 10 -38.38 -8.81 -35.06
C ILE A 10 -37.87 -7.89 -33.93
N ILE A 11 -38.66 -7.69 -32.87
CA ILE A 11 -38.25 -6.90 -31.69
C ILE A 11 -37.14 -7.63 -30.91
N LEU A 12 -37.20 -8.96 -30.80
CA LEU A 12 -36.20 -9.75 -30.08
C LEU A 12 -34.81 -9.71 -30.75
N ILE A 13 -34.76 -9.68 -32.09
CA ILE A 13 -33.49 -9.63 -32.84
C ILE A 13 -32.82 -8.25 -32.71
N TYR A 14 -33.61 -7.16 -32.67
CA TYR A 14 -33.06 -5.81 -32.48
C TYR A 14 -32.51 -5.57 -31.06
N THR A 15 -33.11 -6.18 -30.04
CA THR A 15 -32.58 -6.07 -28.66
C THR A 15 -31.27 -6.82 -28.46
N ILE A 16 -31.00 -7.88 -29.23
CA ILE A 16 -29.75 -8.67 -29.10
C ILE A 16 -28.57 -7.99 -29.81
N GLN A 17 -28.80 -7.24 -30.89
CA GLN A 17 -27.70 -6.53 -31.57
C GLN A 17 -27.22 -5.27 -30.85
N PHE A 18 -28.03 -4.68 -29.96
CA PHE A 18 -27.62 -3.50 -29.19
C PHE A 18 -26.65 -3.82 -28.04
N PHE A 19 -26.48 -5.09 -27.67
CA PHE A 19 -25.53 -5.52 -26.62
C PHE A 19 -24.14 -5.89 -27.13
N LEU A 20 -23.89 -5.82 -28.45
CA LEU A 20 -22.62 -6.27 -29.04
C LEU A 20 -21.76 -5.16 -29.64
N THR A 21 -22.12 -3.89 -29.47
CA THR A 21 -21.30 -2.77 -29.96
C THR A 21 -20.75 -1.94 -28.81
N SER A 22 -19.43 -1.85 -28.77
CA SER A 22 -18.59 -0.93 -27.98
C SER A 22 -18.23 -1.34 -26.55
N CYS A 23 -17.48 -2.44 -26.42
CA CYS A 23 -16.22 -2.32 -25.68
C CYS A 23 -15.15 -1.93 -26.71
N ASP A 24 -14.91 -0.63 -26.84
CA ASP A 24 -13.77 -0.09 -27.57
C ASP A 24 -12.52 -0.41 -26.73
N THR A 25 -11.92 -1.58 -26.95
CA THR A 25 -10.60 -1.89 -26.41
C THR A 25 -9.56 -1.15 -27.26
N ASN A 26 -9.58 0.18 -27.20
CA ASN A 26 -8.37 0.96 -27.42
C ASN A 26 -7.49 0.73 -26.20
N ASP A 27 -6.88 -0.46 -26.18
CA ASP A 27 -5.79 -0.81 -25.28
C ASP A 27 -4.57 -0.07 -25.83
N ASP A 28 -4.53 1.24 -25.57
CA ASP A 28 -3.31 2.01 -25.62
C ASP A 28 -2.34 1.26 -24.71
N ASN A 29 -1.36 0.61 -25.34
CA ASN A 29 -0.16 -0.03 -24.78
C ASN A 29 0.68 0.98 -23.97
N THR A 30 0.04 1.70 -23.05
CA THR A 30 0.66 2.50 -22.02
C THR A 30 1.07 1.51 -20.95
N GLU A 31 2.27 0.95 -21.15
CA GLU A 31 2.96 0.15 -20.15
C GLU A 31 2.77 0.82 -18.78
N ILE A 32 2.06 0.14 -17.89
CA ILE A 32 1.73 0.69 -16.58
C ILE A 32 3.08 0.99 -15.93
N PRO A 33 3.37 2.25 -15.57
CA PRO A 33 4.65 2.56 -14.98
C PRO A 33 4.83 1.71 -13.73
N LYS A 34 5.98 1.04 -13.65
CA LYS A 34 6.27 0.04 -12.64
C LYS A 34 6.52 0.73 -11.30
N SER A 35 5.91 0.22 -10.24
CA SER A 35 6.23 0.64 -8.88
C SER A 35 7.62 0.14 -8.51
N TYR A 36 8.45 0.95 -7.85
CA TYR A 36 9.79 0.56 -7.39
C TYR A 36 10.08 1.01 -5.97
N PHE A 37 10.96 0.28 -5.28
CA PHE A 37 11.44 0.62 -3.96
C PHE A 37 12.89 0.20 -3.81
N SER A 38 13.75 1.10 -3.34
CA SER A 38 15.16 0.80 -3.13
C SER A 38 15.73 1.54 -1.94
N PHE A 39 16.81 1.02 -1.36
CA PHE A 39 17.51 1.62 -0.23
C PHE A 39 18.90 1.02 -0.05
N THR A 40 19.75 1.69 0.71
CA THR A 40 21.05 1.20 1.18
C THR A 40 20.92 0.73 2.63
N TYR A 41 21.42 -0.47 2.94
CA TYR A 41 21.52 -1.00 4.30
C TYR A 41 22.87 -1.71 4.49
N ASN A 42 23.59 -1.41 5.57
CA ASN A 42 24.96 -1.91 5.83
C ASN A 42 25.91 -1.74 4.64
N GLY A 43 25.83 -0.60 3.94
CA GLY A 43 26.67 -0.28 2.78
C GLY A 43 26.30 -1.01 1.49
N LYS A 44 25.29 -1.89 1.50
CA LYS A 44 24.79 -2.61 0.32
C LYS A 44 23.50 -1.98 -0.19
N GLN A 45 23.41 -1.78 -1.51
CA GLN A 45 22.19 -1.33 -2.17
C GLN A 45 21.23 -2.50 -2.37
N TYR A 46 19.96 -2.28 -2.06
CA TYR A 46 18.86 -3.20 -2.29
C TYR A 46 17.84 -2.54 -3.20
N ASP A 47 17.49 -3.25 -4.26
CA ASP A 47 16.38 -2.90 -5.14
C ASP A 47 15.31 -3.99 -4.98
N LEU A 48 14.12 -3.58 -4.56
CA LEU A 48 12.99 -4.48 -4.34
C LEU A 48 12.22 -4.77 -5.64
N GLY A 49 12.55 -4.09 -6.75
CA GLY A 49 11.89 -4.27 -8.03
C GLY A 49 10.41 -3.89 -8.01
N GLU A 50 9.64 -4.52 -8.90
CA GLU A 50 8.18 -4.41 -8.91
C GLU A 50 7.59 -4.97 -7.62
N PHE A 51 6.75 -4.17 -6.97
CA PHE A 51 6.07 -4.55 -5.74
C PHE A 51 5.23 -5.81 -5.93
N ASN A 52 5.72 -6.91 -5.36
CA ASN A 52 4.87 -8.03 -4.96
C ASN A 52 4.35 -7.71 -3.56
N ASN A 53 3.03 -7.82 -3.33
CA ASN A 53 2.27 -7.38 -2.15
C ASN A 53 2.79 -7.81 -0.74
N GLY A 54 3.91 -8.51 -0.62
CA GLY A 54 4.47 -8.99 0.64
C GLY A 54 5.77 -8.32 1.13
N THR A 55 6.50 -7.57 0.30
CA THR A 55 7.87 -7.11 0.64
C THR A 55 7.99 -5.68 1.14
N GLY A 56 6.92 -4.89 1.02
CA GLY A 56 6.86 -3.51 1.44
C GLY A 56 5.75 -2.75 0.72
N GLY A 57 5.52 -1.50 1.09
CA GLY A 57 4.53 -0.63 0.43
C GLY A 57 4.49 0.76 1.03
N VAL A 58 3.76 1.65 0.36
CA VAL A 58 3.36 2.94 0.91
C VAL A 58 1.85 2.98 0.92
N VAL A 59 1.27 3.25 2.08
CA VAL A 59 -0.17 3.47 2.22
C VAL A 59 -0.41 4.97 2.10
N GLY A 60 -1.32 5.36 1.20
CA GLY A 60 -1.69 6.74 0.96
C GLY A 60 -2.58 7.33 2.06
N PRO A 61 -2.84 8.64 2.03
CA PRO A 61 -3.75 9.27 2.98
C PRO A 61 -5.16 8.87 2.57
N GLU A 62 -6.02 8.53 3.53
CA GLU A 62 -7.44 8.20 3.33
C GLU A 62 -7.78 6.72 2.99
N HIS A 63 -7.20 5.75 3.72
CA HIS A 63 -7.79 4.41 3.76
C HIS A 63 -9.06 4.43 4.66
N PRO A 64 -10.27 4.16 4.14
CA PRO A 64 -11.53 4.37 4.88
C PRO A 64 -11.68 3.47 6.13
N TRP A 65 -10.99 2.33 6.15
CA TRP A 65 -11.00 1.38 7.27
C TRP A 65 -9.92 1.61 8.31
N ILE A 66 -8.90 2.41 7.97
CA ILE A 66 -7.68 2.52 8.74
C ILE A 66 -7.33 4.00 8.70
N ALA A 67 -7.71 4.75 9.73
CA ALA A 67 -7.34 6.14 9.94
C ALA A 67 -5.84 6.27 10.27
N LEU A 68 -4.98 5.63 9.47
CA LEU A 68 -3.55 5.77 9.56
C LEU A 68 -3.12 6.79 8.52
N ASP A 69 -2.37 7.77 9.00
CA ASP A 69 -1.55 8.67 8.22
C ASP A 69 -0.66 7.89 7.26
N ASN A 70 -0.22 8.55 6.18
CA ASN A 70 0.72 8.00 5.21
C ASN A 70 1.87 7.24 5.88
N PHE A 71 2.07 5.96 5.56
CA PHE A 71 3.19 5.21 6.10
C PHE A 71 3.87 4.34 5.05
N ILE A 72 5.18 4.20 5.21
CA ILE A 72 6.00 3.23 4.48
C ILE A 72 6.13 2.00 5.36
N TRP A 73 5.97 0.81 4.78
CA TRP A 73 6.38 -0.42 5.43
C TRP A 73 7.34 -1.19 4.55
N ILE A 74 8.31 -1.86 5.15
CA ILE A 74 9.30 -2.69 4.45
C ILE A 74 9.33 -4.03 5.17
N ASN A 75 9.03 -5.13 4.50
CA ASN A 75 9.06 -6.47 5.06
C ASN A 75 10.14 -7.29 4.35
N ARG A 76 11.34 -7.33 4.94
CA ARG A 76 12.48 -8.09 4.44
C ARG A 76 13.11 -8.89 5.58
N PRO A 77 12.49 -10.05 5.93
CA PRO A 77 13.06 -11.02 6.87
C PRO A 77 14.49 -11.40 6.53
N ASP A 78 14.80 -11.45 5.25
CA ASP A 78 16.08 -11.88 4.71
C ASP A 78 17.16 -10.79 4.72
N ILE A 79 16.78 -9.51 4.84
CA ILE A 79 17.73 -8.39 4.92
C ILE A 79 17.95 -7.95 6.36
N PHE A 80 16.86 -7.64 7.07
CA PHE A 80 16.92 -7.08 8.41
C PHE A 80 16.36 -8.01 9.48
N GLY A 81 15.84 -9.19 9.12
CA GLY A 81 15.26 -10.11 10.09
C GLY A 81 13.90 -9.66 10.60
N GLY A 82 13.14 -8.86 9.86
CA GLY A 82 11.94 -8.19 10.38
C GLY A 82 11.02 -7.50 9.37
N VAL A 83 10.21 -6.59 9.91
CA VAL A 83 9.38 -5.58 9.26
C VAL A 83 9.74 -4.22 9.84
N ILE A 84 9.85 -3.21 8.98
CA ILE A 84 9.98 -1.81 9.37
C ILE A 84 8.68 -1.11 9.03
N LEU A 85 8.12 -0.40 9.99
CA LEU A 85 7.01 0.52 9.78
C LEU A 85 7.50 1.94 10.03
N PHE A 86 7.42 2.79 9.02
CA PHE A 86 7.73 4.20 9.05
C PHE A 86 6.43 4.98 8.82
N LYS A 87 5.74 5.30 9.92
CA LYS A 87 4.48 6.05 9.92
C LYS A 87 4.71 7.53 10.21
N ASP A 88 5.13 7.82 11.43
CA ASP A 88 5.49 9.15 11.91
C ASP A 88 6.79 9.05 12.70
N THR A 89 7.46 10.18 12.90
CA THR A 89 8.67 10.26 13.74
C THR A 89 8.45 9.67 15.15
N ASN A 90 7.23 9.71 15.68
CA ASN A 90 6.91 9.15 16.98
C ASN A 90 6.55 7.65 16.96
N CYS A 91 6.18 7.11 15.79
CA CYS A 91 5.57 5.78 15.63
C CYS A 91 6.33 4.88 14.64
N THR A 92 7.60 5.17 14.40
CA THR A 92 8.44 4.41 13.48
C THR A 92 9.26 3.37 14.23
N PHE A 93 9.18 2.11 13.82
CA PHE A 93 9.83 0.99 14.50
C PHE A 93 10.21 -0.16 13.57
N PHE A 94 11.12 -1.00 14.05
CA PHE A 94 11.46 -2.30 13.46
C PHE A 94 10.97 -3.42 14.39
N SER A 95 10.18 -4.33 13.82
CA SER A 95 9.75 -5.58 14.46
C SER A 95 10.47 -6.77 13.84
N PRO A 96 11.20 -7.61 14.60
CA PRO A 96 11.77 -8.83 14.06
C PRO A 96 10.70 -9.86 13.64
N VAL A 97 11.03 -10.72 12.68
CA VAL A 97 10.19 -11.81 12.20
C VAL A 97 9.79 -12.66 13.40
N HIS A 98 8.52 -13.04 13.47
CA HIS A 98 7.85 -13.81 14.54
C HIS A 98 7.08 -13.03 15.60
N ASN A 99 7.11 -11.69 15.59
CA ASN A 99 6.28 -10.91 16.49
C ASN A 99 5.20 -10.15 15.70
N ASN A 100 3.96 -10.66 15.70
CA ASN A 100 2.80 -9.87 15.31
C ASN A 100 2.61 -8.80 16.39
N LEU A 101 3.10 -7.59 16.11
CA LEU A 101 3.04 -6.50 17.08
C LEU A 101 1.71 -5.79 16.96
N ASP A 102 1.02 -5.71 18.08
CA ASP A 102 -0.13 -4.83 18.22
C ASP A 102 0.38 -3.45 18.63
N GLN A 103 0.09 -2.46 17.80
CA GLN A 103 0.36 -1.06 18.09
C GLN A 103 -0.83 -0.44 18.83
N LEU A 104 -0.61 0.02 20.06
CA LEU A 104 -1.59 0.76 20.85
C LEU A 104 -1.41 2.29 20.67
N PHE A 105 -2.30 3.06 21.30
CA PHE A 105 -2.20 4.53 21.37
C PHE A 105 -0.79 4.96 21.84
N GLN A 106 -0.25 6.03 21.24
CA GLN A 106 1.10 6.56 21.54
C GLN A 106 2.27 5.64 21.17
N CYS A 107 2.10 4.79 20.16
CA CYS A 107 3.18 3.96 19.62
C CYS A 107 3.74 2.93 20.62
N GLN A 108 2.94 2.58 21.63
CA GLN A 108 3.27 1.49 22.53
C GLN A 108 3.09 0.16 21.79
N LEU A 109 4.16 -0.61 21.73
CA LEU A 109 4.17 -1.92 21.07
C LEU A 109 3.91 -3.01 22.10
N THR A 110 2.94 -3.86 21.77
CA THR A 110 2.60 -5.03 22.59
C THR A 110 2.66 -6.30 21.76
N LEU A 111 2.98 -7.41 22.40
CA LEU A 111 2.88 -8.75 21.86
C LEU A 111 1.85 -9.50 22.69
N ASN A 112 0.70 -9.83 22.10
CA ASN A 112 -0.42 -10.46 22.81
C ASN A 112 -0.86 -9.64 24.06
N GLY A 113 -0.88 -8.30 23.94
CA GLY A 113 -1.24 -7.39 25.02
C GLY A 113 -0.17 -7.14 26.08
N ILE A 114 1.03 -7.74 25.96
CA ILE A 114 2.15 -7.52 26.87
C ILE A 114 3.10 -6.48 26.25
N PRO A 115 3.48 -5.41 26.98
CA PRO A 115 4.49 -4.46 26.50
C PRO A 115 5.81 -5.16 26.16
N ILE A 116 6.38 -4.82 25.02
CA ILE A 116 7.58 -5.50 24.53
C ILE A 116 8.85 -4.91 25.14
N ASP A 117 9.82 -5.79 25.38
CA ASP A 117 11.16 -5.40 25.77
C ASP A 117 11.84 -4.57 24.65
N PRO A 118 12.24 -3.31 24.93
CA PRO A 118 12.92 -2.45 23.97
C PRO A 118 14.30 -2.95 23.53
N VAL A 119 14.82 -4.05 24.08
CA VAL A 119 16.04 -4.71 23.57
C VAL A 119 15.80 -5.35 22.19
N SER A 120 14.62 -5.91 21.97
CA SER A 120 14.29 -6.72 20.78
C SER A 120 13.68 -5.90 19.64
N VAL A 121 13.31 -4.65 19.93
CA VAL A 121 12.62 -3.74 19.03
C VAL A 121 13.44 -2.46 18.91
N TYR A 122 13.53 -1.94 17.70
CA TYR A 122 14.21 -0.67 17.48
C TYR A 122 13.17 0.42 17.25
N PHE A 123 13.36 1.55 17.91
CA PHE A 123 12.51 2.73 17.82
C PHE A 123 13.18 3.80 16.98
N TYR A 124 12.36 4.72 16.47
CA TYR A 124 12.84 5.90 15.77
C TYR A 124 13.89 6.67 16.58
N LYS A 125 15.02 6.95 15.95
CA LYS A 125 16.04 7.86 16.48
C LYS A 125 16.08 9.15 15.68
N SER A 126 16.18 9.03 14.36
CA SER A 126 16.21 10.15 13.43
C SER A 126 15.89 9.65 12.03
N GLY A 127 15.60 10.59 11.13
CA GLY A 127 15.26 10.27 9.76
C GLY A 127 14.63 11.46 9.08
N ASN A 128 14.45 11.32 7.78
CA ASN A 128 13.71 12.27 6.97
C ASN A 128 12.92 11.48 5.93
N GLN A 129 11.71 11.94 5.64
CA GLN A 129 10.90 11.42 4.54
C GLN A 129 10.37 12.61 3.76
N THR A 130 10.58 12.57 2.45
CA THR A 130 9.98 13.52 1.52
C THR A 130 9.15 12.76 0.52
N TYR A 131 7.99 13.29 0.16
CA TYR A 131 7.15 12.67 -0.85
C TYR A 131 6.32 13.71 -1.60
N THR A 132 5.87 13.27 -2.75
CA THR A 132 4.86 13.91 -3.58
C THR A 132 3.79 12.88 -3.88
N SER A 133 2.54 13.27 -3.79
CA SER A 133 1.40 12.45 -4.17
C SER A 133 0.63 13.12 -5.30
N LYS A 134 0.11 12.31 -6.21
CA LYS A 134 -0.79 12.73 -7.29
C LYS A 134 -1.98 11.80 -7.29
N ILE A 135 -3.18 12.36 -7.28
CA ILE A 135 -4.40 11.58 -7.48
C ILE A 135 -4.36 10.97 -8.88
N TYR A 136 -4.46 9.65 -8.96
CA TYR A 136 -4.56 8.92 -10.22
C TYR A 136 -6.02 8.75 -10.61
N SER A 137 -6.84 8.21 -9.71
CA SER A 137 -8.27 7.99 -9.95
C SER A 137 -9.05 7.90 -8.65
N THR A 138 -10.32 8.30 -8.68
CA THR A 138 -11.26 8.09 -7.58
C THR A 138 -12.43 7.27 -8.07
N TYR A 139 -12.86 6.27 -7.31
CA TYR A 139 -13.98 5.39 -7.64
C TYR A 139 -14.79 5.04 -6.40
N LYS A 140 -16.02 4.56 -6.60
CA LYS A 140 -16.90 4.15 -5.51
C LYS A 140 -16.79 2.65 -5.29
N VAL A 141 -16.61 2.26 -4.04
CA VAL A 141 -16.58 0.87 -3.62
C VAL A 141 -17.73 0.62 -2.65
N PHE A 142 -18.37 -0.53 -2.81
CA PHE A 142 -19.41 -0.97 -1.91
C PHE A 142 -18.81 -1.89 -0.86
N ASP A 143 -18.98 -1.53 0.40
CA ASP A 143 -18.64 -2.39 1.51
C ASP A 143 -19.84 -3.28 1.86
N PHE A 144 -19.66 -4.59 1.68
CA PHE A 144 -20.66 -5.58 2.03
C PHE A 144 -20.87 -5.75 3.55
N PHE A 145 -19.88 -5.40 4.39
CA PHE A 145 -19.97 -5.56 5.84
C PHE A 145 -20.77 -4.43 6.50
N THR A 146 -20.62 -3.19 6.03
CA THR A 146 -21.40 -2.04 6.53
C THR A 146 -22.60 -1.69 5.65
N GLY A 147 -22.69 -2.25 4.44
CA GLY A 147 -23.76 -1.94 3.47
C GLY A 147 -23.70 -0.52 2.91
N LYS A 148 -22.52 0.12 2.93
CA LYS A 148 -22.33 1.51 2.52
C LYS A 148 -21.41 1.62 1.30
N TRP A 149 -21.63 2.67 0.52
CA TRP A 149 -20.69 3.09 -0.51
C TRP A 149 -19.68 4.06 0.07
N TYR A 150 -18.41 3.88 -0.28
CA TYR A 150 -17.33 4.80 0.05
C TYR A 150 -16.56 5.17 -1.22
N GLU A 151 -16.00 6.38 -1.23
CA GLU A 151 -15.07 6.78 -2.28
C GLU A 151 -13.68 6.29 -1.89
N GLN A 152 -12.99 5.66 -2.85
CA GLN A 152 -11.62 5.22 -2.72
C GLN A 152 -10.80 5.97 -3.76
N THR A 153 -9.73 6.62 -3.30
CA THR A 153 -8.79 7.35 -4.15
C THR A 153 -7.51 6.56 -4.29
N ILE A 154 -7.07 6.34 -5.53
CA ILE A 154 -5.78 5.76 -5.87
C ILE A 154 -4.80 6.89 -6.11
N PHE A 155 -3.60 6.74 -5.55
CA PHE A 155 -2.54 7.72 -5.66
C PHE A 155 -1.31 7.14 -6.37
N ASP A 156 -0.64 8.01 -7.12
CA ASP A 156 0.76 7.84 -7.46
C ASP A 156 1.60 8.58 -6.42
N ILE A 157 2.50 7.88 -5.74
CA ILE A 157 3.34 8.45 -4.68
C ILE A 157 4.80 8.28 -5.05
N ASN A 158 5.58 9.36 -5.01
CA ASN A 158 7.03 9.32 -5.21
C ASN A 158 7.72 9.98 -4.05
N GLY A 159 8.80 9.40 -3.56
CA GLY A 159 9.51 9.99 -2.44
C GLY A 159 10.86 9.38 -2.16
N THR A 160 11.50 9.97 -1.15
CA THR A 160 12.78 9.52 -0.62
C THR A 160 12.72 9.45 0.89
N PHE A 161 13.59 8.62 1.47
CA PHE A 161 13.70 8.53 2.92
C PHE A 161 15.10 8.12 3.38
N ASP A 162 15.45 8.58 4.57
CA ASP A 162 16.56 8.09 5.38
C ASP A 162 16.01 7.82 6.79
N LEU A 163 16.51 6.77 7.44
CA LEU A 163 16.01 6.32 8.74
C LEU A 163 17.14 5.74 9.60
N GLU A 164 17.26 6.24 10.83
CA GLU A 164 18.01 5.60 11.92
C GLU A 164 17.03 5.07 12.97
N LEU A 165 17.20 3.81 13.34
CA LEU A 165 16.50 3.18 14.45
C LEU A 165 17.50 2.79 15.54
N ILE A 166 17.08 2.83 16.80
CA ILE A 166 17.88 2.48 17.97
C ILE A 166 17.10 1.59 18.93
N ASN A 167 17.76 0.61 19.54
CA ASN A 167 17.19 -0.21 20.62
C ASN A 167 17.74 0.23 21.99
N SER A 168 17.23 -0.36 23.09
CA SER A 168 17.70 -0.01 24.45
C SER A 168 19.17 -0.35 24.73
N GLU A 169 19.80 -1.20 23.92
CA GLU A 169 21.22 -1.53 23.98
C GLU A 169 22.11 -0.55 23.17
N ASN A 170 21.55 0.52 22.63
CA ASN A 170 22.21 1.47 21.74
C ASN A 170 22.71 0.88 20.41
N LYS A 171 22.19 -0.28 19.98
CA LYS A 171 22.44 -0.79 18.64
C LYS A 171 21.65 0.05 17.65
N ILE A 172 22.30 0.45 16.56
CA ILE A 172 21.71 1.33 15.54
C ILE A 172 21.54 0.58 14.23
N ILE A 173 20.35 0.69 13.65
CA ILE A 173 20.05 0.32 12.26
C ILE A 173 19.99 1.60 11.44
N ARG A 174 20.68 1.63 10.29
CA ARG A 174 20.66 2.76 9.34
C ARG A 174 20.18 2.31 7.99
N ILE A 175 19.14 2.94 7.49
CA ILE A 175 18.66 2.79 6.12
C ILE A 175 18.79 4.14 5.45
N THR A 176 19.52 4.18 4.34
CA THR A 176 19.81 5.43 3.66
C THR A 176 19.52 5.35 2.18
N ASN A 177 19.48 6.50 1.50
CA ASN A 177 19.21 6.60 0.07
C ASN A 177 17.92 5.88 -0.34
N GLY A 178 16.93 5.86 0.55
CA GLY A 178 15.65 5.24 0.32
C GLY A 178 14.91 5.98 -0.78
N LYS A 179 14.38 5.26 -1.76
CA LYS A 179 13.60 5.80 -2.88
C LYS A 179 12.41 4.92 -3.16
N TYR A 180 11.28 5.53 -3.43
CA TYR A 180 10.07 4.81 -3.82
C TYR A 180 9.26 5.57 -4.85
N ASN A 181 8.63 4.81 -5.73
CA ASN A 181 7.60 5.25 -6.65
C ASN A 181 6.53 4.18 -6.61
N ILE A 182 5.39 4.52 -6.03
CA ILE A 182 4.22 3.65 -5.99
C ILE A 182 3.27 4.17 -7.05
N LYS A 183 3.03 3.34 -8.05
CA LYS A 183 2.04 3.57 -9.07
C LYS A 183 0.77 2.85 -8.71
N ARG A 184 -0.33 3.59 -8.81
CA ARG A 184 -1.67 3.07 -8.54
C ARG A 184 -1.78 2.40 -7.16
N GLY A 185 -1.18 3.01 -6.14
CA GLY A 185 -1.29 2.54 -4.77
C GLY A 185 -2.74 2.63 -4.31
N GLY A 186 -3.32 1.49 -3.92
CA GLY A 186 -4.61 1.45 -3.25
C GLY A 186 -4.44 1.76 -1.77
N GLY A 187 -5.21 2.74 -1.28
CA GLY A 187 -5.61 2.81 0.12
C GLY A 187 -6.75 1.83 0.31
#